data_AF-A0A358DH60-F1
#
_entry.id   AF-A0A358DH60-F1
#
_cell.length_a   1.000
_cell.length_b   1.000
_cell.length_c   1.000
_cell.angle_alpha   90.00
_cell.angle_beta   90.00
_cell.angle_gamma   90.00
#
_symmetry.space_group_name_H-M   'P 1'
#
loop_
_entity.id
_entity.type
_entity.pdbx_description
1 polymer ?
#
loop_
_entity_poly.entity_id
_entity_poly.type
_entity_poly.pdbx_seq_one_letter_code
_entity_poly.pdbx_strand_id
1 'polypeptide(L)'
;PQFNISRNLLTGGIKAVDLLTETAAVFPSKGEMRKTVQAGGVSINKDKLDDFEAIIDNSHLIAGKYILAQRGKKNYYLLIAM
;
A
#
# COMPACT_ATOMS: atom_id res chain seq x y z
N PRO A 1 -4.73 7.72 8.67
CA PRO A 1 -6.09 7.45 8.14
C PRO A 1 -6.31 5.94 7.96
N GLN A 2 -7.55 5.47 7.81
CA GLN A 2 -7.84 4.06 7.57
C GLN A 2 -8.67 3.86 6.30
N PHE A 3 -8.43 2.75 5.60
CA PHE A 3 -9.12 2.38 4.38
C PHE A 3 -9.57 0.93 4.48
N ASN A 4 -10.81 0.67 4.10
CA ASN A 4 -11.31 -0.69 3.99
C ASN A 4 -11.06 -1.18 2.57
N ILE A 5 -10.43 -2.34 2.43
CA ILE A 5 -10.13 -2.98 1.14
C ILE A 5 -10.74 -4.39 1.11
N SER A 6 -11.16 -4.85 -0.07
CA SER A 6 -11.62 -6.22 -0.21
C SER A 6 -10.44 -7.19 -0.12
N ARG A 7 -10.55 -8.21 0.73
CA ARG A 7 -9.54 -9.26 0.84
C ARG A 7 -9.30 -10.01 -0.48
N ASN A 8 -10.30 -10.08 -1.35
CA ASN A 8 -10.18 -10.76 -2.64
C ASN A 8 -9.13 -10.11 -3.56
N LEU A 9 -8.91 -8.79 -3.44
CA LEU A 9 -7.86 -8.09 -4.18
C LEU A 9 -6.46 -8.61 -3.82
N LEU A 10 -6.27 -9.01 -2.56
CA LEU A 10 -5.01 -9.56 -2.06
C LEU A 10 -4.83 -11.03 -2.44
N THR A 11 -5.92 -11.77 -2.64
CA THR A 11 -5.85 -13.17 -3.09
C THR A 11 -5.35 -13.29 -4.52
N GLY A 12 -5.76 -12.37 -5.41
CA GLY A 12 -5.24 -12.32 -6.78
C GLY A 12 -3.88 -11.62 -6.92
N GLY A 13 -3.42 -10.97 -5.85
CA GLY A 13 -2.30 -10.03 -5.89
C GLY A 13 -2.70 -8.72 -6.57
N ILE A 14 -2.36 -7.60 -5.95
CA ILE A 14 -2.61 -6.26 -6.51
C ILE A 14 -1.31 -5.47 -6.54
N LYS A 15 -1.07 -4.72 -7.62
CA LYS A 15 0.09 -3.83 -7.68
C LYS A 15 0.00 -2.77 -6.59
N ALA A 16 1.11 -2.49 -5.93
CA ALA A 16 1.18 -1.49 -4.86
C ALA A 16 0.68 -0.11 -5.33
N VAL A 17 0.97 0.28 -6.58
CA VAL A 17 0.48 1.52 -7.17
C VAL A 17 -1.05 1.57 -7.25
N ASP A 18 -1.71 0.48 -7.64
CA ASP A 18 -3.17 0.43 -7.76
C ASP A 18 -3.82 0.35 -6.36
N LEU A 19 -3.19 -0.37 -5.43
CA LEU A 19 -3.65 -0.46 -4.05
C LEU A 19 -3.60 0.90 -3.34
N LEU A 20 -2.52 1.66 -3.51
CA LEU A 20 -2.27 2.92 -2.78
C LEU A 20 -2.77 4.18 -3.52
N THR A 21 -3.41 4.04 -4.67
CA THR A 21 -4.10 5.15 -5.35
C THR A 21 -5.58 4.87 -5.57
N GLU A 22 -5.91 3.78 -6.26
CA GLU A 22 -7.28 3.49 -6.71
C GLU A 22 -8.12 2.85 -5.60
N THR A 23 -7.52 1.93 -4.83
CA THR A 23 -8.23 1.19 -3.78
C THR A 23 -8.21 1.96 -2.46
N ALA A 24 -7.04 2.48 -2.09
CA ALA A 24 -6.86 3.33 -0.93
C ALA A 24 -6.26 4.66 -1.41
N ALA A 25 -6.91 5.78 -1.11
CA ALA A 25 -6.46 7.11 -1.50
C ALA A 25 -5.29 7.61 -0.63
N VAL A 26 -4.22 6.82 -0.53
CA VAL A 26 -2.97 7.18 0.16
C VAL A 26 -2.20 8.21 -0.67
N PHE A 27 -2.25 8.07 -1.99
CA PHE A 27 -1.71 9.02 -2.96
C PHE A 27 -2.83 9.57 -3.84
N PRO A 28 -2.73 10.85 -4.25
CA PRO A 28 -3.72 11.46 -5.14
C PRO A 28 -3.58 11.03 -6.60
N SER A 29 -2.46 10.41 -6.99
CA SER A 29 -2.26 9.87 -8.34
C SER A 29 -1.16 8.81 -8.39
N LYS A 30 -1.18 7.96 -9.42
CA LYS A 30 -0.13 6.98 -9.73
C LYS A 30 1.24 7.64 -9.98
N GLY A 31 1.23 8.82 -10.62
CA GLY A 31 2.45 9.58 -10.89
C GLY A 31 3.16 10.06 -9.62
N GLU A 32 2.39 10.54 -8.63
CA GLU A 32 2.95 10.95 -7.34
C GLU A 32 3.46 9.76 -6.52
N MET A 33 2.70 8.66 -6.52
CA MET A 33 3.10 7.41 -5.85
C MET A 33 4.43 6.90 -6.41
N ARG A 34 4.56 6.78 -7.74
CA ARG A 34 5.80 6.35 -8.41
C ARG A 34 7.00 7.22 -8.05
N LYS A 35 6.87 8.55 -8.12
CA LYS A 35 7.94 9.49 -7.74
C LYS A 35 8.36 9.29 -6.30
N THR A 36 7.40 9.06 -5.40
CA THR A 36 7.67 8.87 -3.98
C THR A 36 8.39 7.54 -3.71
N VAL A 37 8.00 6.46 -4.41
CA VAL A 37 8.69 5.16 -4.34
C VAL A 37 10.15 5.30 -4.82
N GLN A 38 10.37 5.96 -5.95
CA GLN A 38 11.72 6.21 -6.48
C GLN A 38 12.58 7.05 -5.53
N ALA A 39 11.98 7.99 -4.80
CA ALA A 39 12.64 8.76 -3.75
C ALA A 39 12.82 7.97 -2.43
N GLY A 40 12.36 6.72 -2.37
CA GLY A 40 12.42 5.86 -1.19
C GLY A 40 11.47 6.26 -0.06
N GLY A 41 10.46 7.06 -0.36
CA GLY A 41 9.50 7.61 0.61
C GLY A 41 8.27 6.74 0.85
N VAL A 42 8.25 5.48 0.44
CA VAL A 42 7.11 4.57 0.64
C VAL A 42 7.56 3.32 1.38
N SER A 43 6.74 2.89 2.34
CA SER A 43 6.97 1.64 3.05
C SER A 43 5.65 0.90 3.26
N ILE A 44 5.70 -0.42 3.18
CA ILE A 44 4.63 -1.35 3.52
C ILE A 44 5.11 -2.17 4.73
N ASN A 45 4.35 -2.18 5.82
CA ASN A 45 4.69 -2.90 7.05
C ASN A 45 6.08 -2.56 7.63
N LYS A 46 6.52 -1.30 7.43
CA LYS A 46 7.86 -0.78 7.77
C LYS A 46 8.99 -1.27 6.87
N ASP A 47 8.70 -2.08 5.87
CA ASP A 47 9.65 -2.45 4.83
C ASP A 47 9.55 -1.45 3.68
N LYS A 48 10.70 -0.96 3.23
CA LYS A 48 10.76 0.02 2.15
C LYS A 48 10.26 -0.60 0.85
N LEU A 49 9.38 0.10 0.16
CA LEU A 49 8.90 -0.31 -1.15
C LEU A 49 9.86 0.23 -2.20
N ASP A 50 10.55 -0.66 -2.89
CA ASP A 50 11.52 -0.29 -3.94
C ASP A 50 10.92 -0.32 -5.35
N ASP A 51 9.85 -1.09 -5.55
CA ASP A 51 9.11 -1.17 -6.82
C ASP A 51 7.64 -0.79 -6.61
N PHE A 52 7.15 0.17 -7.40
CA PHE A 52 5.76 0.62 -7.35
C PHE A 52 4.80 -0.40 -7.99
N GLU A 53 5.31 -1.31 -8.82
CA GLU A 53 4.53 -2.43 -9.39
C GLU A 53 4.58 -3.70 -8.53
N ALA A 54 5.27 -3.67 -7.39
CA ALA A 54 5.34 -4.82 -6.48
C ALA A 54 3.94 -5.36 -6.16
N ILE A 55 3.81 -6.68 -6.16
CA ILE A 55 2.55 -7.35 -5.88
C ILE A 55 2.34 -7.45 -4.38
N ILE A 56 1.23 -6.88 -3.92
CA ILE A 56 0.76 -6.97 -2.54
C ILE A 56 -0.33 -8.02 -2.48
N ASP A 57 -0.14 -9.00 -1.62
CA ASP A 57 -1.01 -10.16 -1.47
C ASP A 57 -1.30 -10.45 0.02
N ASN A 58 -1.88 -11.62 0.29
CA ASN A 58 -2.19 -12.04 1.65
C ASN A 58 -0.96 -12.21 2.57
N SER A 59 0.26 -12.39 2.03
CA SER A 59 1.47 -12.53 2.88
C SER A 59 1.83 -11.22 3.58
N HIS A 60 1.33 -10.09 3.07
CA HIS A 60 1.54 -8.77 3.63
C HIS A 60 0.54 -8.46 4.76
N LEU A 61 -0.40 -9.35 5.07
CA LEU A 61 -1.38 -9.12 6.13
C LEU A 61 -0.78 -9.35 7.53
N ILE A 62 -0.68 -8.27 8.30
CA ILE A 62 -0.43 -8.31 9.73
C ILE A 62 -1.69 -8.83 10.43
N ALA A 63 -1.51 -9.85 11.26
CA ALA A 63 -2.59 -10.55 11.97
C ALA A 63 -3.73 -11.00 11.04
N GLY A 64 -3.41 -11.30 9.76
CA GLY A 64 -4.37 -11.75 8.76
C GLY A 64 -5.42 -10.72 8.34
N LYS A 65 -5.24 -9.44 8.68
CA LYS A 65 -6.25 -8.39 8.47
C LYS A 65 -5.71 -7.02 8.07
N TYR A 66 -4.49 -6.67 8.44
CA TYR A 66 -4.03 -5.28 8.33
C TYR A 66 -2.82 -5.14 7.40
N ILE A 67 -2.75 -4.04 6.67
CA ILE A 67 -1.52 -3.60 5.97
C ILE A 67 -1.23 -2.17 6.42
N LEU A 68 0.01 -1.91 6.84
CA LEU A 68 0.45 -0.57 7.21
C LEU A 68 1.17 0.08 6.03
N ALA A 69 0.56 1.07 5.40
CA ALA A 69 1.21 1.88 4.38
C ALA A 69 1.76 3.17 5.00
N GLN A 70 2.96 3.54 4.58
CA GLN A 70 3.63 4.76 5.02
C GLN A 70 4.03 5.60 3.81
N ARG A 71 3.75 6.92 3.88
CA ARG A 71 4.15 7.94 2.91
C ARG A 71 5.03 8.99 3.59
N GLY A 72 6.30 9.01 3.25
CA GLY A 72 7.33 9.82 3.91
C GLY A 72 7.53 9.41 5.38
N LYS A 73 8.00 10.32 6.23
CA LYS A 73 8.38 9.98 7.61
C LYS A 73 7.20 9.91 8.61
N LYS A 74 6.12 10.66 8.36
CA LYS A 74 5.07 10.90 9.36
C LYS A 74 3.66 10.46 8.95
N ASN A 75 3.41 10.15 7.66
CA ASN A 75 2.06 9.82 7.22
C ASN A 75 1.87 8.31 7.21
N TYR A 76 1.05 7.82 8.13
CA TYR A 76 0.70 6.41 8.26
C TYR A 76 -0.77 6.19 7.89
N TYR A 77 -1.00 5.11 7.17
CA TYR A 77 -2.30 4.71 6.66
C TYR A 77 -2.51 3.24 6.94
N LEU A 78 -3.65 2.90 7.51
CA LEU A 78 -4.03 1.54 7.84
C LEU A 78 -5.00 1.02 6.78
N LEU A 79 -4.64 -0.04 6.08
CA LEU A 79 -5.54 -0.74 5.18
C LEU A 79 -6.09 -1.96 5.94
N ILE A 80 -7.41 -2.08 5.98
CA ILE A 80 -8.14 -3.13 6.69
C ILE A 80 -8.78 -4.03 5.64
N ALA A 81 -8.29 -5.27 5.53
CA ALA A 81 -8.86 -6.28 4.65
C ALA A 81 -10.16 -6.82 5.27
N MET A 82 -11.25 -6.75 4.50
CA MET A 82 -12.58 -7.26 4.84
C MET A 82 -13.03 -8.33 3.86
#